data_AF-A0A4R2GT18-F1
#
_entry.id   AF-A0A4R2GT18-F1
#
_cell.length_a   1.000
_cell.length_b   1.000
_cell.length_c   1.000
_cell.angle_alpha   90.00
_cell.angle_beta   90.00
_cell.angle_gamma   90.00
#
_symmetry.space_group_name_H-M   'P 1'
#
loop_
_entity.id
_entity.type
_entity.pdbx_description
1 polymer ?
#
loop_
_entity_poly.entity_id
_entity_poly.type
_entity_poly.pdbx_seq_one_letter_code
_entity_poly.pdbx_strand_id
1 'polypeptide(L)'
;MELDHYLESVRRSVENATALADDQTRSVAQRLGATLDDAGRLALISALSDAAGEISRELSPGSVELRMAGGRPEFVVTPAPSQLTGHDDADDDEIDEDETDDQPDEAVTPEADEPTARITLRLPMSVKNKVDEAAAADGISSNAWLMRTVMTELRDRGRGRGPRPPRPPRPPRGGGIFGPEGPLGPNGPLGPEGVFGPDGVFGPDGPFGEEGVFGPERGGKRNRDRDRDRGRRDRDRDHRGRRGPGQRMTGWVE
;
A
#
# COMPACT_ATOMS: atom_id res chain seq x y z
N MET A 1 -14.00 40.01 -2.59
CA MET A 1 -13.17 41.21 -2.39
C MET A 1 -14.04 42.46 -2.45
N GLU A 2 -13.88 43.40 -1.52
CA GLU A 2 -14.65 44.65 -1.46
C GLU A 2 -13.90 45.80 -2.13
N LEU A 3 -14.07 45.94 -3.45
CA LEU A 3 -13.43 47.02 -4.23
C LEU A 3 -13.89 48.42 -3.79
N ASP A 4 -15.09 48.53 -3.24
CA ASP A 4 -15.67 49.77 -2.73
C ASP A 4 -14.76 50.48 -1.72
N HIS A 5 -14.13 49.73 -0.81
CA HIS A 5 -13.25 50.31 0.20
C HIS A 5 -11.99 50.94 -0.42
N TYR A 6 -11.41 50.31 -1.45
CA TYR A 6 -10.23 50.83 -2.12
C TYR A 6 -10.54 52.09 -2.93
N LEU A 7 -11.68 52.11 -3.62
CA LEU A 7 -12.12 53.28 -4.38
C LEU A 7 -12.50 54.45 -3.45
N GLU A 8 -13.15 54.16 -2.32
CA GLU A 8 -13.45 55.17 -1.30
C GLU A 8 -12.16 55.74 -0.67
N SER A 9 -11.13 54.91 -0.46
CA SER A 9 -9.83 55.39 -0.01
C SER A 9 -9.17 56.34 -1.02
N VAL A 10 -9.27 56.04 -2.32
CA VAL A 10 -8.75 56.91 -3.38
C VAL A 10 -9.52 58.23 -3.40
N ARG A 11 -10.85 58.18 -3.32
CA ARG A 11 -11.70 59.36 -3.23
C ARG A 11 -11.33 60.23 -2.02
N ARG A 12 -11.21 59.63 -0.84
CA ARG A 12 -10.83 60.33 0.40
C ARG A 12 -9.43 60.93 0.30
N SER A 13 -8.50 60.27 -0.39
CA SER A 13 -7.17 60.81 -0.66
C SER A 13 -7.23 62.06 -1.55
N VAL A 14 -8.04 62.04 -2.61
CA VAL A 14 -8.27 63.20 -3.49
C VAL A 14 -8.95 64.35 -2.74
N GLU A 15 -9.93 64.06 -1.88
CA GLU A 15 -10.59 65.06 -1.03
C GLU A 15 -9.61 65.68 -0.02
N ASN A 16 -8.75 64.87 0.60
CA ASN A 16 -7.70 65.35 1.51
C ASN A 16 -6.67 66.22 0.78
N ALA A 17 -6.24 65.81 -0.42
CA ALA A 17 -5.29 66.57 -1.23
C ALA A 17 -5.85 67.93 -1.67
N THR A 18 -7.18 68.06 -1.77
CA THR A 18 -7.87 69.30 -2.14
C THR A 18 -8.43 70.06 -0.94
N ALA A 19 -8.12 69.64 0.29
CA ALA A 19 -8.65 70.27 1.50
C ALA A 19 -8.28 71.76 1.60
N LEU A 20 -7.06 72.14 1.22
CA LEU A 20 -6.54 73.51 1.23
C LEU A 20 -6.87 74.30 -0.05
N ALA A 21 -7.55 73.69 -1.02
CA ALA A 21 -7.89 74.33 -2.29
C ALA A 21 -9.12 75.25 -2.17
N ASP A 22 -9.34 76.08 -3.19
CA ASP A 22 -10.55 76.88 -3.34
C ASP A 22 -11.80 76.00 -3.60
N ASP A 23 -12.99 76.57 -3.39
CA ASP A 23 -14.26 75.85 -3.49
C ASP A 23 -14.56 75.32 -4.90
N GLN A 24 -14.10 76.01 -5.95
CA GLN A 24 -14.30 75.58 -7.33
C GLN A 24 -13.45 74.32 -7.60
N THR A 25 -12.18 74.32 -7.18
CA THR A 25 -11.28 73.17 -7.28
C THR A 25 -11.81 71.97 -6.50
N ARG A 26 -12.33 72.18 -5.28
CA ARG A 26 -12.93 71.09 -4.48
C ARG A 26 -14.18 70.50 -5.16
N SER A 27 -15.04 71.34 -5.75
CA SER A 27 -16.22 70.85 -6.47
C SER A 27 -15.87 70.06 -7.73
N VAL A 28 -14.81 70.45 -8.45
CA VAL A 28 -14.31 69.71 -9.62
C VAL A 28 -13.75 68.36 -9.19
N ALA A 29 -12.97 68.32 -8.11
CA ALA A 29 -12.39 67.10 -7.57
C ALA A 29 -13.46 66.08 -7.13
N GLN A 30 -14.53 66.53 -6.45
CA GLN A 30 -15.66 65.67 -6.07
C GLN A 30 -16.40 65.08 -7.27
N ARG A 31 -16.65 65.89 -8.32
CA ARG A 31 -17.31 65.41 -9.54
C ARG A 31 -16.43 64.40 -10.28
N LEU A 32 -15.13 64.69 -10.38
CA LEU A 32 -14.15 63.76 -10.97
C LEU A 32 -14.08 62.45 -10.20
N GLY A 33 -14.01 62.51 -8.87
CA GLY A 33 -14.00 61.33 -8.00
C GLY A 33 -15.21 60.43 -8.25
N ALA A 34 -16.42 61.01 -8.28
CA ALA A 34 -17.64 60.26 -8.58
C ALA A 34 -17.65 59.63 -9.99
N THR A 35 -17.12 60.33 -11.00
CA THR A 35 -17.05 59.79 -12.37
C THR A 35 -15.95 58.74 -12.56
N LEU A 36 -14.88 58.82 -11.77
CA LEU A 36 -13.76 57.89 -11.84
C LEU A 36 -14.05 56.58 -11.13
N ASP A 37 -15.06 56.52 -10.27
CA ASP A 37 -15.42 55.32 -9.52
C ASP A 37 -15.78 54.15 -10.46
N ASP A 38 -16.71 54.37 -11.40
CA ASP A 38 -17.15 53.34 -12.35
C ASP A 38 -16.01 52.89 -13.29
N ALA A 39 -15.23 53.84 -13.80
CA ALA A 39 -14.10 53.57 -14.69
C ALA A 39 -12.95 52.86 -13.94
N GLY A 40 -12.68 53.29 -12.70
CA GLY A 40 -11.67 52.71 -11.83
C GLY A 40 -12.02 51.30 -11.39
N ARG A 41 -13.29 51.06 -11.03
CA ARG A 41 -13.81 49.72 -10.72
C ARG A 41 -13.62 48.77 -11.89
N LEU A 42 -14.00 49.18 -13.10
CA LEU A 42 -13.85 48.35 -14.29
C LEU A 42 -12.36 48.03 -14.56
N ALA A 43 -11.50 49.04 -14.49
CA ALA A 43 -10.05 48.87 -14.69
C ALA A 43 -9.44 47.90 -13.67
N LEU A 44 -9.83 48.00 -12.40
CA LEU A 44 -9.39 47.07 -11.34
C LEU A 44 -9.85 45.64 -11.62
N ILE A 45 -11.10 45.44 -12.01
CA ILE A 45 -11.62 44.10 -12.34
C ILE A 45 -10.87 43.50 -13.55
N SER A 46 -10.60 44.31 -14.58
CA SER A 46 -9.80 43.86 -15.73
C SER A 46 -8.38 43.47 -15.33
N ALA A 47 -7.70 44.32 -14.56
CA ALA A 47 -6.34 44.02 -14.09
C ALA A 47 -6.28 42.76 -13.21
N LEU A 48 -7.25 42.57 -12.31
CA LEU A 48 -7.34 41.36 -11.48
C LEU A 48 -7.64 40.10 -12.31
N SER A 49 -8.44 40.23 -13.37
CA SER A 49 -8.73 39.12 -14.29
C SER A 49 -7.50 38.70 -15.08
N ASP A 50 -6.72 39.67 -15.57
CA ASP A 50 -5.46 39.40 -16.29
C ASP A 50 -4.44 38.74 -15.35
N ALA A 51 -4.29 39.25 -14.12
CA ALA A 51 -3.42 38.68 -13.10
C ALA A 51 -3.84 37.25 -12.70
N ALA A 52 -5.15 37.00 -12.53
CA ALA A 52 -5.66 35.66 -12.27
C ALA A 52 -5.28 34.68 -13.39
N GLY A 53 -5.40 35.11 -14.65
CA GLY A 53 -5.03 34.32 -15.81
C GLY A 53 -3.53 34.00 -15.88
N GLU A 54 -2.67 34.92 -15.44
CA GLU A 54 -1.23 34.70 -15.33
C GLU A 54 -0.90 33.68 -14.24
N ILE A 55 -1.43 33.88 -13.03
CA ILE A 55 -1.23 32.98 -11.88
C ILE A 55 -1.75 31.57 -12.20
N SER A 56 -2.90 31.46 -12.88
CA SER A 56 -3.48 30.18 -13.29
C SER A 56 -2.56 29.39 -14.23
N ARG A 57 -1.76 30.05 -15.07
CA ARG A 57 -0.77 29.38 -15.93
C ARG A 57 0.41 28.83 -15.14
N GLU A 58 0.83 29.53 -14.11
CA GLU A 58 1.95 29.11 -13.24
C GLU A 58 1.55 27.99 -12.28
N LEU A 59 0.29 27.96 -11.84
CA LEU A 59 -0.22 26.99 -10.85
C LEU A 59 -0.60 25.62 -11.43
N SER A 60 -0.56 25.42 -12.74
CA SER A 60 -0.99 24.17 -13.40
C SER A 60 -0.37 22.92 -12.73
N PRO A 61 -1.17 21.90 -12.34
CA PRO A 61 -2.56 21.66 -12.77
C PRO A 61 -3.64 22.35 -11.93
N GLY A 62 -3.29 23.18 -10.95
CA GLY A 62 -4.23 24.07 -10.27
C GLY A 62 -4.58 25.30 -11.12
N SER A 63 -5.67 25.98 -10.78
CA SER A 63 -6.14 27.20 -11.47
C SER A 63 -6.65 28.25 -10.49
N VAL A 64 -6.56 29.52 -10.89
CA VAL A 64 -7.17 30.64 -10.17
C VAL A 64 -8.10 31.36 -11.15
N GLU A 65 -9.35 31.53 -10.75
CA GLU A 65 -10.37 32.21 -11.55
C GLU A 65 -10.99 33.38 -10.78
N LEU A 66 -11.30 34.46 -11.49
CA LEU A 66 -12.06 35.57 -10.93
C LEU A 66 -13.54 35.41 -11.29
N ARG A 67 -14.39 35.21 -10.29
CA ARG A 67 -15.84 35.06 -10.44
C ARG A 67 -16.56 36.31 -9.95
N MET A 68 -17.66 36.66 -10.63
CA MET A 68 -18.54 37.76 -10.22
C MET A 68 -19.75 37.21 -9.47
N ALA A 69 -19.92 37.59 -8.20
CA ALA A 69 -21.07 37.24 -7.38
C ALA A 69 -21.77 38.52 -6.92
N GLY A 70 -22.95 38.82 -7.48
CA GLY A 70 -23.72 40.01 -7.11
C GLY A 70 -22.97 41.34 -7.32
N GLY A 71 -22.11 41.42 -8.34
CA GLY A 71 -21.28 42.60 -8.62
C GLY A 71 -19.98 42.68 -7.81
N ARG A 72 -19.73 41.70 -6.92
CA ARG A 72 -18.49 41.59 -6.14
C ARG A 72 -17.55 40.56 -6.79
N PRO A 73 -16.27 40.89 -7.01
CA PRO A 73 -15.29 39.93 -7.49
C PRO A 73 -14.85 38.98 -6.37
N GLU A 74 -14.73 37.70 -6.69
CA GLU A 74 -14.33 36.63 -5.80
C GLU A 74 -13.30 35.74 -6.51
N PHE A 75 -12.22 35.38 -5.83
CA PHE A 75 -11.24 34.44 -6.36
C PHE A 75 -11.64 33.02 -6.03
N VAL A 76 -11.72 32.17 -7.04
CA VAL A 76 -11.90 30.73 -6.90
C VAL A 76 -10.59 30.08 -7.24
N VAL A 77 -9.95 29.48 -6.23
CA VAL A 77 -8.69 28.76 -6.38
C VAL A 77 -9.00 27.27 -6.40
N THR A 78 -8.65 26.60 -7.49
CA THR A 78 -8.70 25.15 -7.61
C THR A 78 -7.28 24.63 -7.47
N PRO A 79 -6.86 24.11 -6.31
CA PRO A 79 -5.51 23.61 -6.12
C PRO A 79 -5.25 22.36 -6.97
N ALA A 80 -3.98 22.11 -7.30
CA ALA A 80 -3.57 20.89 -7.97
C ALA A 80 -4.00 19.65 -7.15
N PRO A 81 -4.35 18.51 -7.78
CA PRO A 81 -4.75 17.30 -7.05
C PRO A 81 -3.70 16.80 -6.04
N SER A 82 -2.42 17.14 -6.27
CA SER A 82 -1.29 16.84 -5.39
C SER A 82 -1.14 17.81 -4.20
N GLN A 83 -1.77 18.99 -4.23
CA GLN A 83 -1.73 19.98 -3.14
C GLN A 83 -2.87 19.80 -2.13
N LEU A 84 -3.98 19.18 -2.53
CA LEU A 84 -5.08 18.82 -1.62
C LEU A 84 -4.67 17.83 -0.52
N THR A 85 -3.46 17.26 -0.58
CA THR A 85 -2.92 16.31 0.40
C THR A 85 -1.96 16.91 1.43
N GLY A 86 -1.66 18.23 1.39
CA GLY A 86 -0.71 18.86 2.32
C GLY A 86 -1.17 20.22 2.84
N HIS A 87 -1.47 20.28 4.14
CA HIS A 87 -1.43 21.45 5.04
C HIS A 87 -2.24 22.73 4.72
N ASP A 88 -3.16 23.06 5.63
CA ASP A 88 -3.60 24.45 5.91
C ASP A 88 -3.88 24.53 7.42
N ASP A 89 -2.83 24.76 8.18
CA ASP A 89 -2.90 25.53 9.43
C ASP A 89 -2.64 26.98 9.03
N ALA A 90 -3.65 27.84 9.13
CA ALA A 90 -3.49 29.26 9.47
C ALA A 90 -4.86 29.97 9.53
N ASP A 91 -5.02 30.68 10.65
CA ASP A 91 -5.87 31.84 10.88
C ASP A 91 -7.35 31.62 11.25
N ASP A 92 -7.62 31.74 12.56
CA ASP A 92 -8.56 32.77 13.02
C ASP A 92 -8.16 33.27 14.43
N ASP A 93 -7.88 34.58 14.49
CA ASP A 93 -8.02 35.55 15.58
C ASP A 93 -7.71 35.16 17.04
N GLU A 94 -6.66 35.78 17.62
CA GLU A 94 -6.76 36.37 18.96
C GLU A 94 -6.02 37.71 19.07
N ILE A 95 -6.71 38.65 19.73
CA ILE A 95 -6.37 40.03 20.04
C ILE A 95 -5.85 40.04 21.49
N ASP A 96 -4.77 40.79 21.72
CA ASP A 96 -4.29 41.43 22.96
C ASP A 96 -4.23 40.69 24.31
N GLU A 97 -3.01 40.78 24.86
CA GLU A 97 -2.62 40.89 26.29
C GLU A 97 -2.80 39.67 27.22
N ASP A 98 -1.72 38.90 27.41
CA ASP A 98 -0.96 38.97 28.67
C ASP A 98 0.42 38.30 28.56
N GLU A 99 1.42 38.97 29.14
CA GLU A 99 2.81 38.56 29.20
C GLU A 99 3.00 37.27 30.04
N THR A 100 3.80 36.31 29.57
CA THR A 100 5.10 36.01 30.21
C THR A 100 5.99 35.14 29.32
N ASP A 101 7.19 35.67 29.14
CA ASP A 101 8.45 35.15 28.64
C ASP A 101 8.80 33.71 29.07
N ASP A 102 9.13 32.84 28.10
CA ASP A 102 10.38 32.03 28.12
C ASP A 102 10.70 31.55 26.68
N GLN A 103 11.83 32.03 26.16
CA GLN A 103 12.41 31.84 24.82
C GLN A 103 13.37 30.61 24.78
N PRO A 104 14.07 30.28 23.67
CA PRO A 104 13.65 29.75 22.36
C PRO A 104 14.34 28.37 22.04
N ASP A 105 13.97 27.80 20.89
CA ASP A 105 14.72 26.82 20.07
C ASP A 105 15.28 25.54 20.71
N GLU A 106 14.63 24.40 20.43
CA GLU A 106 15.37 23.21 20.02
C GLU A 106 14.62 22.42 18.94
N ALA A 107 15.17 22.48 17.73
CA ALA A 107 14.76 21.68 16.60
C ALA A 107 14.89 20.18 16.92
N VAL A 108 13.77 19.47 16.86
CA VAL A 108 13.76 18.04 16.56
C VAL A 108 12.71 17.83 15.48
N THR A 109 13.15 17.91 14.22
CA THR A 109 12.52 17.19 13.13
C THR A 109 12.93 15.72 13.26
N PRO A 110 12.04 14.79 13.64
CA PRO A 110 12.22 13.42 13.21
C PRO A 110 11.80 13.38 11.74
N GLU A 111 12.77 13.09 10.87
CA GLU A 111 12.47 12.52 9.56
C GLU A 111 11.57 11.30 9.75
N ALA A 112 10.29 11.50 9.52
CA ALA A 112 9.35 10.50 9.08
C ALA A 112 8.38 11.24 8.16
N ASP A 113 8.74 11.32 6.88
CA ASP A 113 7.81 11.60 5.78
C ASP A 113 6.78 10.44 5.69
N GLU A 114 6.02 10.21 6.76
CA GLU A 114 4.73 9.55 6.62
C GLU A 114 3.76 10.63 6.12
N PRO A 115 3.14 10.44 4.95
CA PRO A 115 2.19 11.42 4.44
C PRO A 115 1.02 11.51 5.42
N THR A 116 0.98 12.59 6.21
CA THR A 116 -0.15 12.90 7.07
C THR A 116 -1.34 13.28 6.20
N ALA A 117 -2.31 12.38 6.06
CA ALA A 117 -3.52 12.66 5.29
C ALA A 117 -4.45 13.60 6.08
N ARG A 118 -4.76 14.78 5.51
CA ARG A 118 -5.76 15.70 6.07
C ARG A 118 -7.17 15.18 5.77
N ILE A 119 -8.01 15.04 6.79
CA ILE A 119 -9.39 14.56 6.67
C ILE A 119 -10.36 15.63 7.21
N THR A 120 -11.17 16.23 6.34
CA THR A 120 -12.24 17.16 6.74
C THR A 120 -13.52 16.40 7.03
N LEU A 121 -13.96 16.39 8.29
CA LEU A 121 -15.17 15.69 8.73
C LEU A 121 -16.32 16.66 9.02
N ARG A 122 -17.49 16.42 8.40
CA ARG A 122 -18.72 17.13 8.73
C ARG A 122 -19.49 16.37 9.80
N LEU A 123 -19.34 16.81 11.04
CA LEU A 123 -20.03 16.23 12.18
C LEU A 123 -21.35 16.96 12.47
N PRO A 124 -22.44 16.26 12.81
CA PRO A 124 -23.59 16.88 13.47
C PRO A 124 -23.14 17.57 14.76
N MET A 125 -23.74 18.72 15.10
CA MET A 125 -23.39 19.51 16.30
C MET A 125 -23.41 18.70 17.59
N SER A 126 -24.34 17.76 17.72
CA SER A 126 -24.44 16.86 18.88
C SER A 126 -23.22 15.97 19.07
N VAL A 127 -22.51 15.64 17.99
CA VAL A 127 -21.30 14.80 18.04
C VAL A 127 -20.08 15.66 18.34
N LYS A 128 -19.96 16.83 17.70
CA LYS A 128 -18.89 17.81 18.00
C LYS A 128 -18.87 18.16 19.50
N ASN A 129 -20.03 18.52 20.07
CA ASN A 129 -20.12 18.90 21.47
C ASN A 129 -19.66 17.80 22.44
N LYS A 130 -19.99 16.53 22.15
CA LYS A 130 -19.54 15.38 22.96
C LYS A 130 -18.04 15.15 22.87
N VAL A 131 -17.45 15.38 21.70
CA VAL A 131 -16.00 15.28 21.50
C VAL A 131 -15.28 16.38 22.27
N ASP A 132 -15.77 17.62 22.17
CA ASP A 132 -15.16 18.76 22.87
C ASP A 132 -15.26 18.61 24.40
N GLU A 133 -16.39 18.13 24.92
CA GLU A 133 -16.57 17.84 26.34
C GLU A 133 -15.61 16.75 26.83
N ALA A 134 -15.45 15.67 26.07
CA ALA A 134 -14.54 14.58 26.42
C ALA A 134 -13.06 14.99 26.31
N ALA A 135 -12.72 15.81 25.32
CA ALA A 135 -11.38 16.36 25.15
C ALA A 135 -11.01 17.34 26.29
N ALA A 136 -11.95 18.20 26.69
CA ALA A 136 -11.79 19.11 27.82
C ALA A 136 -11.62 18.36 29.15
N ALA A 137 -12.36 17.26 29.36
CA ALA A 137 -12.20 16.40 30.55
C ALA A 137 -10.80 15.75 30.64
N ASP A 138 -10.20 15.44 29.49
CA ASP A 138 -8.86 14.85 29.38
C ASP A 138 -7.74 15.91 29.28
N GLY A 139 -8.07 17.21 29.23
CA GLY A 139 -7.10 18.31 29.12
C GLY A 139 -6.29 18.32 27.81
N ILE A 140 -6.85 17.76 26.73
CA ILE A 140 -6.20 17.68 25.42
C ILE A 140 -7.09 18.29 24.33
N SER A 141 -6.52 18.61 23.16
CA SER A 141 -7.30 19.15 22.05
C SER A 141 -8.27 18.11 21.48
N SER A 142 -9.40 18.57 20.93
CA SER A 142 -10.39 17.69 20.27
C SER A 142 -9.76 16.83 19.17
N ASN A 143 -8.79 17.36 18.41
CA ASN A 143 -8.06 16.62 17.39
C ASN A 143 -7.18 15.51 18.00
N ALA A 144 -6.45 15.80 19.09
CA ALA A 144 -5.64 14.81 19.79
C ALA A 144 -6.51 13.72 20.44
N TRP A 145 -7.66 14.11 21.02
CA TRP A 145 -8.63 13.19 21.60
C TRP A 145 -9.24 12.27 20.54
N LEU A 146 -9.63 12.82 19.38
CA LEU A 146 -10.12 12.05 18.23
C LEU A 146 -9.05 11.10 17.70
N MET A 147 -7.81 11.57 17.53
CA MET A 147 -6.70 10.75 17.07
C MET A 147 -6.43 9.58 18.02
N ARG A 148 -6.36 9.85 19.34
CA ARG A 148 -6.20 8.82 20.38
C ARG A 148 -7.35 7.80 20.36
N THR A 149 -8.58 8.28 20.22
CA THR A 149 -9.77 7.41 20.15
C THR A 149 -9.71 6.51 18.92
N VAL A 150 -9.40 7.07 17.75
CA VAL A 150 -9.25 6.32 16.50
C VAL A 150 -8.10 5.32 16.58
N MET A 151 -6.94 5.72 17.09
CA MET A 151 -5.79 4.82 17.28
C MET A 151 -6.11 3.68 18.26
N THR A 152 -6.84 3.98 19.34
CA THR A 152 -7.27 2.98 20.33
C THR A 152 -8.24 1.98 19.71
N GLU A 153 -9.26 2.46 19.00
CA GLU A 153 -10.22 1.63 18.27
C GLU A 153 -9.55 0.78 17.18
N LEU A 154 -8.62 1.35 16.41
CA LEU A 154 -7.88 0.60 15.39
C LEU A 154 -6.95 -0.45 16.00
N ARG A 155 -6.32 -0.13 17.13
CA ARG A 155 -5.51 -1.08 17.90
C ARG A 155 -6.37 -2.20 18.47
N ASP A 156 -7.55 -1.89 18.99
CA ASP A 156 -8.47 -2.87 19.58
C ASP A 156 -9.13 -3.74 18.52
N ARG A 157 -9.44 -3.20 17.34
CA ARG A 157 -9.86 -3.99 16.16
C ARG A 157 -8.72 -4.87 15.64
N GLY A 158 -7.48 -4.37 15.68
CA GLY A 158 -6.27 -5.14 15.37
C GLY A 158 -5.99 -6.25 16.37
N ARG A 159 -6.32 -6.06 17.65
CA ARG A 159 -6.25 -7.10 18.69
C ARG A 159 -7.45 -8.05 18.69
N GLY A 160 -8.61 -7.61 18.19
CA GLY A 160 -9.89 -8.32 18.24
C GLY A 160 -10.22 -9.20 17.04
N ARG A 161 -9.43 -9.16 15.96
CA ARG A 161 -9.65 -10.03 14.78
C ARG A 161 -8.36 -10.48 14.11
N GLY A 162 -7.36 -10.86 14.90
CA GLY A 162 -6.37 -11.80 14.40
C GLY A 162 -7.06 -13.14 14.09
N PRO A 163 -6.67 -13.89 13.03
CA PRO A 163 -6.99 -15.30 12.97
C PRO A 163 -6.57 -15.88 14.33
N ARG A 164 -7.48 -16.55 15.04
CA ARG A 164 -7.08 -17.36 16.19
C ARG A 164 -5.84 -18.14 15.73
N PRO A 165 -4.71 -18.09 16.47
CA PRO A 165 -3.60 -18.95 16.13
C PRO A 165 -4.18 -20.35 16.00
N PRO A 166 -3.82 -21.11 14.95
CA PRO A 166 -4.26 -22.49 14.86
C PRO A 166 -3.93 -23.09 16.22
N ARG A 167 -4.96 -23.67 16.85
CA ARG A 167 -4.74 -24.48 18.05
C ARG A 167 -3.52 -25.34 17.76
N PRO A 168 -2.56 -25.49 18.70
CA PRO A 168 -1.45 -26.42 18.49
C PRO A 168 -2.06 -27.70 17.94
N PRO A 169 -1.47 -28.27 16.87
CA PRO A 169 -2.06 -29.44 16.24
C PRO A 169 -2.40 -30.39 17.36
N ARG A 170 -3.67 -30.79 17.42
CA ARG A 170 -3.98 -32.04 18.08
C ARG A 170 -2.95 -33.02 17.51
N PRO A 171 -2.26 -33.81 18.36
CA PRO A 171 -1.35 -34.83 17.86
C PRO A 171 -2.07 -35.53 16.71
N PRO A 172 -1.40 -35.74 15.56
CA PRO A 172 -2.07 -36.28 14.40
C PRO A 172 -2.82 -37.53 14.87
N ARG A 173 -4.15 -37.47 14.79
CA ARG A 173 -4.88 -38.73 14.61
C ARG A 173 -4.27 -39.31 13.36
N GLY A 174 -3.64 -40.47 13.52
CA GLY A 174 -2.87 -41.20 12.53
C GLY A 174 -3.34 -40.97 11.11
N GLY A 175 -2.41 -40.60 10.23
CA GLY A 175 -2.74 -40.46 8.81
C GLY A 175 -1.81 -39.60 7.97
N GLY A 176 -0.58 -39.32 8.41
CA GLY A 176 0.48 -38.84 7.53
C GLY A 176 1.33 -40.03 7.05
N ILE A 177 1.97 -39.92 5.89
CA ILE A 177 2.79 -41.00 5.27
C ILE A 177 3.85 -41.55 6.23
N PHE A 178 4.37 -40.70 7.13
CA PHE A 178 5.36 -40.99 8.19
C PHE A 178 4.78 -41.01 9.62
N GLY A 179 3.45 -40.96 9.80
CA GLY A 179 2.81 -41.06 11.12
C GLY A 179 2.79 -42.50 11.63
N PRO A 180 2.56 -42.76 12.93
CA PRO A 180 2.58 -44.11 13.50
C PRO A 180 1.61 -45.10 12.83
N GLU A 181 0.45 -44.63 12.34
CA GLU A 181 -0.49 -45.41 11.52
C GLU A 181 -0.40 -45.13 9.99
N GLY A 182 0.61 -44.41 9.52
CA GLY A 182 0.85 -44.14 8.10
C GLY A 182 1.51 -45.31 7.37
N PRO A 183 1.48 -45.39 6.02
CA PRO A 183 2.07 -46.50 5.27
C PRO A 183 3.55 -46.77 5.57
N LEU A 184 4.37 -45.75 5.89
CA LEU A 184 5.78 -45.89 6.29
C LEU A 184 6.02 -45.73 7.80
N GLY A 185 4.96 -45.63 8.62
CA GLY A 185 5.07 -45.57 10.08
C GLY A 185 5.45 -46.91 10.70
N PRO A 186 5.92 -46.95 11.96
CA PRO A 186 6.30 -48.20 12.66
C PRO A 186 5.28 -49.34 12.52
N ASN A 187 3.99 -49.05 12.71
CA ASN A 187 2.87 -50.01 12.58
C ASN A 187 2.19 -49.97 11.20
N GLY A 188 2.73 -49.22 10.25
CA GLY A 188 2.22 -49.09 8.89
C GLY A 188 2.54 -50.29 8.03
N PRO A 189 1.82 -50.55 6.92
CA PRO A 189 2.09 -51.69 6.03
C PRO A 189 3.53 -51.78 5.49
N LEU A 190 4.20 -50.67 5.18
CA LEU A 190 5.63 -50.60 4.82
C LEU A 190 6.54 -50.20 6.00
N GLY A 191 5.98 -50.14 7.20
CA GLY A 191 6.72 -49.92 8.43
C GLY A 191 7.61 -51.09 8.84
N PRO A 192 8.57 -50.90 9.74
CA PRO A 192 9.38 -51.98 10.30
C PRO A 192 8.57 -53.11 10.97
N GLU A 193 7.44 -52.80 11.61
CA GLU A 193 6.53 -53.81 12.21
C GLU A 193 5.32 -54.12 11.30
N GLY A 194 5.34 -53.57 10.08
CA GLY A 194 4.30 -53.72 9.06
C GLY A 194 4.30 -55.06 8.35
N VAL A 195 3.25 -55.34 7.58
CA VAL A 195 3.18 -56.58 6.78
C VAL A 195 4.29 -56.72 5.73
N PHE A 196 4.91 -55.62 5.29
CA PHE A 196 6.09 -55.61 4.41
C PHE A 196 7.39 -55.21 5.13
N GLY A 197 7.36 -54.96 6.45
CA GLY A 197 8.56 -54.76 7.26
C GLY A 197 9.41 -56.04 7.36
N PRO A 198 10.67 -56.01 7.83
CA PRO A 198 11.58 -57.16 7.86
C PRO A 198 10.95 -58.44 8.41
N ASP A 199 10.30 -58.36 9.58
CA ASP A 199 9.61 -59.47 10.25
C ASP A 199 8.12 -59.62 9.84
N GLY A 200 7.65 -58.78 8.91
CA GLY A 200 6.27 -58.74 8.42
C GLY A 200 5.90 -59.96 7.58
N VAL A 201 4.60 -60.25 7.42
CA VAL A 201 4.11 -61.45 6.69
C VAL A 201 4.72 -61.60 5.28
N PHE A 202 4.94 -60.49 4.57
CA PHE A 202 5.56 -60.38 3.25
C PHE A 202 6.95 -59.72 3.28
N GLY A 203 7.49 -59.46 4.47
CA GLY A 203 8.85 -58.99 4.68
C GLY A 203 9.90 -60.03 4.30
N PRO A 204 11.17 -59.66 4.07
CA PRO A 204 12.25 -60.59 3.73
C PRO A 204 12.38 -61.78 4.70
N ASP A 205 12.27 -61.55 6.02
CA ASP A 205 12.35 -62.59 7.06
C ASP A 205 10.97 -63.19 7.41
N GLY A 206 9.92 -62.63 6.83
CA GLY A 206 8.53 -63.04 6.99
C GLY A 206 8.21 -64.42 6.45
N PRO A 207 7.09 -65.06 6.87
CA PRO A 207 6.69 -66.37 6.38
C PRO A 207 6.55 -66.46 4.86
N PHE A 208 6.15 -65.40 4.16
CA PHE A 208 6.04 -65.34 2.69
C PHE A 208 7.18 -64.53 2.03
N GLY A 209 8.16 -64.09 2.81
CA GLY A 209 9.36 -63.40 2.36
C GLY A 209 10.33 -64.24 1.55
N GLU A 210 11.39 -63.63 1.04
CA GLU A 210 12.45 -64.34 0.32
C GLU A 210 13.12 -65.41 1.20
N GLU A 211 13.33 -65.12 2.49
CA GLU A 211 13.94 -66.03 3.46
C GLU A 211 12.90 -66.86 4.24
N GLY A 212 11.62 -66.61 3.99
CA GLY A 212 10.47 -67.22 4.65
C GLY A 212 10.24 -68.71 4.39
N VAL A 213 9.47 -69.34 5.27
CA VAL A 213 9.06 -70.75 5.15
C VAL A 213 8.24 -71.04 3.89
N PHE A 214 7.51 -70.05 3.37
CA PHE A 214 6.71 -70.11 2.14
C PHE A 214 7.28 -69.25 1.00
N GLY A 215 8.52 -68.77 1.15
CA GLY A 215 9.19 -67.90 0.18
C GLY A 215 9.46 -68.53 -1.19
N PRO A 216 9.51 -67.73 -2.26
CA PRO A 216 9.72 -68.23 -3.62
C PRO A 216 11.07 -68.94 -3.79
N GLU A 217 12.08 -68.60 -3.00
CA GLU A 217 13.45 -69.13 -3.16
C GLU A 217 13.65 -70.54 -2.57
N ARG A 218 12.85 -70.97 -1.58
CA ARG A 218 12.96 -72.33 -1.02
C ARG A 218 12.38 -73.40 -1.94
N GLY A 219 11.59 -73.02 -2.95
CA GLY A 219 11.08 -73.94 -3.97
C GLY A 219 12.13 -74.43 -4.98
N GLY A 220 13.30 -73.78 -5.07
CA GLY A 220 14.21 -73.95 -6.22
C GLY A 220 15.51 -74.74 -6.01
N LYS A 221 15.90 -75.10 -4.77
CA LYS A 221 17.24 -75.69 -4.50
C LYS A 221 17.22 -77.20 -4.23
N ARG A 222 16.42 -77.97 -4.98
CA ARG A 222 16.50 -79.46 -4.98
C ARG A 222 16.88 -80.09 -6.32
N ASN A 223 17.33 -79.31 -7.31
CA ASN A 223 17.61 -79.84 -8.65
C ASN A 223 18.89 -79.31 -9.31
N ARG A 224 19.93 -78.97 -8.54
CA ARG A 224 21.24 -78.57 -9.11
C ARG A 224 22.34 -79.64 -9.09
N ASP A 225 22.05 -80.84 -8.59
CA ASP A 225 23.02 -81.93 -8.54
C ASP A 225 22.91 -82.95 -9.69
N ARG A 226 22.01 -82.77 -10.66
CA ARG A 226 21.90 -83.68 -11.83
C ARG A 226 22.58 -83.21 -13.12
N ASP A 227 22.90 -81.93 -13.27
CA ASP A 227 23.38 -81.38 -14.56
C ASP A 227 24.89 -81.06 -14.62
N ARG A 228 25.68 -81.45 -13.61
CA ARG A 228 27.15 -81.34 -13.70
C ARG A 228 27.82 -82.38 -14.59
N ASP A 229 27.09 -83.38 -15.08
CA ASP A 229 27.69 -84.53 -15.79
C ASP A 229 27.50 -84.52 -17.33
N ARG A 230 26.99 -83.43 -17.92
CA ARG A 230 26.78 -83.34 -19.39
C ARG A 230 27.64 -82.33 -20.14
N GLY A 231 28.42 -81.49 -19.46
CA GLY A 231 29.18 -80.38 -20.09
C GLY A 231 30.64 -80.67 -20.49
N ARG A 232 31.06 -81.94 -20.62
CA ARG A 232 32.44 -82.33 -21.00
C ARG A 232 32.58 -82.94 -22.40
N ARG A 233 31.58 -82.75 -23.27
CA ARG A 233 31.67 -83.01 -24.71
C ARG A 233 31.23 -81.71 -25.38
N ASP A 234 31.79 -81.36 -26.53
CA ASP A 234 31.47 -80.16 -27.34
C ASP A 234 32.41 -78.96 -27.24
N ARG A 235 33.65 -79.14 -26.74
CA ARG A 235 34.73 -78.13 -26.88
C ARG A 235 35.72 -78.37 -28.03
N ASP A 236 35.37 -79.21 -29.01
CA ASP A 236 36.26 -79.59 -30.12
C ASP A 236 35.69 -79.28 -31.53
N ARG A 237 34.88 -78.24 -31.69
CA ARG A 237 34.30 -77.89 -33.01
C ARG A 237 34.40 -76.44 -33.44
N ASP A 238 35.45 -75.74 -33.02
CA ASP A 238 35.84 -74.48 -33.65
C ASP A 238 37.16 -74.67 -34.39
N HIS A 239 37.09 -74.80 -35.72
CA HIS A 239 38.10 -74.34 -36.69
C HIS A 239 37.71 -74.79 -38.12
N ARG A 240 37.20 -73.86 -38.96
CA ARG A 240 37.65 -73.60 -40.36
C ARG A 240 36.70 -72.71 -41.19
N GLY A 241 37.27 -71.66 -41.81
CA GLY A 241 36.96 -71.13 -43.16
C GLY A 241 35.92 -69.99 -43.24
N ARG A 242 36.26 -68.69 -43.43
CA ARG A 242 36.83 -67.94 -44.60
C ARG A 242 35.94 -67.86 -45.86
N ARG A 243 35.53 -66.63 -46.26
CA ARG A 243 35.83 -65.86 -47.52
C ARG A 243 34.68 -64.85 -47.91
N GLY A 244 35.04 -63.62 -48.31
CA GLY A 244 34.16 -62.54 -48.87
C GLY A 244 33.96 -62.65 -50.40
N PRO A 245 33.92 -61.58 -51.25
CA PRO A 245 33.88 -60.11 -51.03
C PRO A 245 32.96 -59.28 -52.00
N GLY A 246 32.91 -57.94 -51.87
CA GLY A 246 33.04 -57.00 -53.02
C GLY A 246 31.82 -56.18 -53.51
N GLN A 247 31.92 -54.84 -53.42
CA GLN A 247 32.02 -53.86 -54.54
C GLN A 247 31.37 -52.50 -54.22
N ARG A 248 32.04 -51.43 -54.67
CA ARG A 248 31.74 -50.00 -54.54
C ARG A 248 31.30 -49.44 -55.88
N MET A 249 30.49 -48.38 -55.92
CA MET A 249 30.42 -47.39 -57.03
C MET A 249 29.61 -46.15 -56.56
N THR A 250 30.24 -44.97 -56.44
CA THR A 250 30.10 -43.74 -57.31
C THR A 250 28.74 -43.06 -57.19
N GLY A 251 28.55 -41.74 -57.07
CA GLY A 251 29.43 -40.57 -57.24
C GLY A 251 28.66 -39.28 -56.91
N TRP A 252 29.36 -38.16 -57.06
CA TRP A 252 29.01 -36.74 -56.82
C TRP A 252 27.79 -36.25 -57.66
N VAL A 253 27.09 -35.14 -57.37
CA VAL A 253 27.46 -33.72 -57.55
C VAL A 253 26.31 -32.81 -57.03
N GLU A 254 26.71 -31.64 -56.51
CA GLU A 254 26.01 -30.35 -56.21
C GLU A 254 24.66 -30.30 -55.50
#